data_AF-A0A151AEM5-F1
#
_entry.id   AF-A0A151AEM5-F1
#
_cell.length_a   1.000
_cell.length_b   1.000
_cell.length_c   1.000
_cell.angle_alpha   90.00
_cell.angle_beta   90.00
_cell.angle_gamma   90.00
#
_symmetry.space_group_name_H-M   'P 1'
#
loop_
_entity.id
_entity.type
_entity.pdbx_description
1 polymer ?
#
loop_
_entity_poly.entity_id
_entity_poly.type
_entity_poly.pdbx_seq_one_letter_code
_entity_poly.pdbx_strand_id
1 'polypeptide(L)' 'MTVIALLSVAPVVEGSMAGEVAKAVDALEEFDVSYETNPMGTVIEAESTEELFAADAPPTRRSTATGSAPC' A
#
# COMPACT_ATOMS: atom_id res chain seq x y z
N MET A 1 7.12 -6.55 -17.72
CA MET A 1 8.34 -6.97 -16.98
C MET A 1 7.90 -7.06 -15.54
N THR A 2 7.69 -8.26 -14.99
CA THR A 2 6.87 -8.40 -13.77
C THR A 2 7.58 -7.79 -12.56
N VAL A 3 6.89 -6.87 -11.88
CA VAL A 3 7.36 -6.19 -10.67
C VAL A 3 6.52 -6.67 -9.49
N ILE A 4 7.20 -7.02 -8.39
CA ILE A 4 6.56 -7.49 -7.16
C ILE A 4 6.94 -6.52 -6.04
N ALA A 5 5.95 -6.03 -5.29
CA ALA A 5 6.17 -5.19 -4.11
C ALA A 5 5.35 -5.67 -2.91
N LEU A 6 5.86 -5.34 -1.72
CA LEU A 6 5.15 -5.52 -0.46
C LEU A 6 4.68 -4.15 0.02
N LEU A 7 3.36 -3.93 0.01
CA LEU A 7 2.72 -2.77 0.60
C LEU A 7 2.39 -3.04 2.07
N SER A 8 2.96 -2.21 2.96
CA SER A 8 2.62 -2.23 4.39
C SER A 8 1.97 -0.91 4.76
N VAL A 9 0.68 -0.96 5.11
CA VAL A 9 -0.11 0.22 5.49
C VAL A 9 -0.10 0.35 7.01
N ALA A 10 0.56 1.39 7.52
CA ALA A 10 0.57 1.75 8.94
C ALA A 10 -0.10 3.14 9.12
N PRO A 11 -1.44 3.18 9.25
CA PRO A 11 -2.17 4.43 9.38
C PRO A 11 -2.04 4.97 10.82
N VAL A 12 -1.58 6.21 10.97
CA VAL A 12 -1.53 6.90 12.26
C VAL A 12 -2.83 7.66 12.47
N VAL A 13 -3.87 6.95 12.95
CA VAL A 13 -5.20 7.51 13.20
C VAL A 13 -5.66 7.23 14.63
N GLU A 14 -6.40 8.16 15.23
CA GLU A 14 -7.07 7.93 16.52
C GLU A 14 -8.33 7.09 16.27
N GLY A 15 -8.32 5.81 16.66
CA GLY A 15 -9.44 4.88 16.49
C GLY A 15 -9.04 3.57 15.80
N SER A 16 -9.98 2.95 15.07
CA SER A 16 -9.74 1.68 14.37
C SER A 16 -8.98 1.89 13.07
N MET A 17 -7.82 1.24 12.95
CA MET A 17 -6.98 1.25 11.73
C MET A 17 -7.59 0.47 10.57
N ALA A 18 -8.62 -0.36 10.82
CA ALA A 18 -9.21 -1.23 9.81
C ALA A 18 -9.90 -0.47 8.66
N GLY A 19 -10.51 0.68 8.94
CA GLY A 19 -11.22 1.47 7.93
C GLY A 19 -10.29 2.12 6.90
N GLU A 20 -9.10 2.53 7.32
CA GLU A 20 -8.09 3.10 6.41
C GLU A 20 -7.39 1.99 5.61
N VAL A 21 -7.18 0.82 6.20
CA VAL A 21 -6.66 -0.36 5.47
C VAL A 21 -7.65 -0.82 4.40
N ALA A 22 -8.96 -0.86 4.71
CA ALA A 22 -9.99 -1.24 3.74
C ALA A 22 -10.01 -0.29 2.53
N LYS A 23 -9.96 1.03 2.76
CA LYS A 23 -9.89 2.01 1.66
C LYS A 23 -8.64 1.85 0.79
N ALA A 24 -7.51 1.50 1.40
CA ALA A 24 -6.28 1.27 0.65
C ALA A 24 -6.38 0.02 -0.23
N VAL A 25 -7.06 -1.04 0.23
CA VAL A 25 -7.32 -2.23 -0.58
C VAL A 25 -8.36 -1.94 -1.67
N ASP A 26 -9.44 -1.23 -1.37
CA ASP A 26 -10.45 -0.83 -2.36
C ASP A 26 -9.83 0.02 -3.49
N ALA A 27 -8.86 0.88 -3.17
CA ALA A 27 -8.14 1.67 -4.17
C ALA A 27 -7.31 0.81 -5.13
N LEU A 28 -6.88 -0.39 -4.72
CA LEU A 28 -6.17 -1.32 -5.61
C LEU A 28 -7.10 -1.95 -6.66
N GLU A 29 -8.42 -2.04 -6.39
CA GLU A 29 -9.39 -2.56 -7.36
C GLU A 29 -9.58 -1.65 -8.58
N GLU A 30 -9.19 -0.38 -8.50
CA GLU A 30 -9.23 0.55 -9.63
C GLU A 30 -8.07 0.35 -10.62
N PHE A 31 -7.05 -0.45 -10.25
CA PHE A 31 -5.88 -0.73 -11.07
C PHE A 31 -5.88 -2.19 -11.54
N ASP A 32 -5.35 -2.45 -12.73
CA ASP A 32 -5.22 -3.81 -13.29
C ASP A 32 -3.98 -4.52 -12.69
N VAL A 33 -3.92 -4.60 -11.37
CA VAL A 33 -2.84 -5.22 -10.61
C VAL A 33 -3.36 -6.43 -9.84
N SER A 34 -2.54 -7.48 -9.76
CA SER A 34 -2.85 -8.65 -8.92
C SER A 34 -2.38 -8.35 -7.49
N TYR A 35 -3.22 -8.60 -6.49
CA TYR A 35 -2.83 -8.40 -5.10
C TYR A 35 -3.27 -9.56 -4.19
N GLU A 36 -2.45 -9.84 -3.18
CA GLU A 36 -2.71 -10.84 -2.14
C GLU A 36 -2.59 -10.18 -0.77
N THR A 37 -3.68 -10.17 0.00
CA THR A 37 -3.69 -9.60 1.36
C THR A 37 -3.27 -10.65 2.38
N ASN A 38 -2.16 -10.39 3.08
CA ASN A 38 -1.61 -11.24 4.12
C ASN A 38 -1.60 -10.54 5.49
N PRO A 39 -1.51 -11.28 6.61
CA PRO A 39 -1.50 -10.71 7.96
C PRO A 39 -0.36 -9.69 8.23
N MET A 40 0.70 -9.74 7.41
CA MET A 40 1.87 -8.88 7.51
C MET A 40 1.86 -7.73 6.49
N GLY A 41 0.89 -7.68 5.57
CA GLY A 41 0.83 -6.68 4.50
C GLY A 41 0.20 -7.21 3.21
N THR A 42 0.12 -6.37 2.18
CA THR A 42 -0.45 -6.71 0.87
C THR A 42 0.68 -6.87 -0.15
N VAL A 43 0.75 -8.03 -0.80
CA VAL A 43 1.67 -8.27 -1.91
C VAL A 43 0.98 -7.82 -3.19
N ILE A 44 1.67 -7.03 -4.02
CA ILE A 44 1.14 -6.52 -5.28
C ILE A 44 2.08 -6.95 -6.42
N GLU A 45 1.49 -7.46 -7.49
CA GLU A 45 2.16 -7.84 -8.74
C GLU A 45 1.61 -6.99 -9.89
N ALA A 46 2.53 -6.33 -10.61
CA ALA A 46 2.19 -5.45 -11.74
C ALA A 46 3.10 -5.74 -12.94
N GLU A 47 2.68 -5.31 -14.12
CA GLU A 47 3.45 -5.48 -15.36
C GLU A 47 4.53 -4.41 -15.55
N SER A 48 4.41 -3.29 -14.82
CA SER A 48 5.31 -2.14 -14.83
C SER A 48 5.47 -1.50 -13.45
N THR A 49 6.62 -0.88 -13.20
CA THR A 49 6.86 -0.06 -12.00
C THR A 49 5.93 1.16 -11.96
N GLU A 50 5.54 1.69 -13.12
CA GLU A 50 4.67 2.86 -13.23
C GLU A 50 3.27 2.59 -12.69
N GLU A 51 2.70 1.43 -13.04
CA GLU A 51 1.42 0.95 -12.51
C GLU A 51 1.51 0.69 -11.01
N LEU A 52 2.63 0.10 -10.55
CA LEU A 52 2.84 -0.20 -9.14
C LEU A 52 2.90 1.07 -8.28
N PHE A 53 3.61 2.12 -8.75
CA PHE A 53 3.63 3.41 -8.05
C PHE A 53 2.32 4.18 -8.18
N ALA A 54 1.56 4.01 -9.26
CA ALA A 54 0.22 4.61 -9.38
C ALA A 54 -0.76 3.98 -8.37
N ALA A 55 -0.70 2.65 -8.21
CA ALA A 55 -1.51 1.90 -7.25
C ALA A 55 -1.09 2.15 -5.79
N ASP A 56 0.21 2.34 -5.52
CA ASP A 56 0.76 2.69 -4.20
C ASP A 56 0.63 4.18 -3.84
N ALA A 57 0.34 5.06 -4.81
CA ALA A 57 0.21 6.51 -4.60
C ALA A 57 -1.25 7.04 -4.66
N PRO A 58 -2.25 6.43 -3.96
CA PRO A 58 -3.50 7.14 -3.71
C PRO A 58 -3.21 8.39 -2.84
N PRO A 59 -4.14 9.36 -2.76
CA PRO A 59 -3.95 10.62 -2.03
C PRO A 59 -3.64 10.48 -0.51
N THR A 60 -3.61 9.27 0.01
CA THR A 60 -3.24 8.86 1.37
C THR A 60 -1.73 8.93 1.66
N ARG A 61 -0.93 9.61 0.83
CA ARG A 61 0.50 9.88 1.08
C ARG A 61 0.69 10.82 2.28
N ARG A 62 0.44 10.30 3.49
CA ARG A 62 0.66 10.93 4.79
C ARG A 62 1.13 9.93 5.86
N SER A 63 1.60 8.75 5.46
CA SER A 63 2.40 7.89 6.33
C SER A 63 3.83 7.92 5.82
N THR A 64 4.62 8.76 6.47
CA THR A 64 6.04 8.94 6.21
C THR A 64 6.79 7.63 6.34
N ALA A 65 7.72 7.41 5.41
CA ALA A 65 8.93 6.66 5.69
C ALA A 65 9.58 7.19 6.98
N THR A 66 9.27 6.60 8.13
CA THR A 66 10.04 6.74 9.37
C THR A 66 10.73 5.42 9.64
N GLY A 67 11.58 5.03 8.68
CA GLY A 67 12.73 4.17 8.92
C GLY A 67 13.96 5.03 9.11
N SER A 68 14.02 5.82 10.19
CA SER A 68 15.27 6.24 10.83
C SER A 68 14.91 6.97 12.13
N ALA A 69 15.04 6.26 13.25
CA ALA A 69 15.44 6.93 14.47
C ALA A 69 16.97 7.12 14.39
N PRO A 70 17.49 8.35 14.33
CA PRO A 70 18.80 8.63 14.86
C PRO A 70 18.67 9.14 16.30
N CYS A 71 19.40 8.47 17.20
CA CYS A 71 19.63 8.75 18.62
C CYS A 71 18.55 8.32 19.63
#